data_AF-A0A6N2V318-F1
#
_entry.id   AF-A0A6N2V318-F1
#
_cell.length_a   1.000
_cell.length_b   1.000
_cell.length_c   1.000
_cell.angle_alpha   90.00
_cell.angle_beta   90.00
_cell.angle_gamma   90.00
#
_symmetry.space_group_name_H-M   'P 1'
#
loop_
_entity.id
_entity.type
_entity.pdbx_description
1 polymer ?
#
loop_
_entity_poly.entity_id
_entity_poly.type
_entity_poly.pdbx_seq_one_letter_code
_entity_poly.pdbx_strand_id
1 'polypeptide(L)'
;MEIKNIVVTKNMTALTANAYYQLETSVSNGILNRISANVLTPESIEGQEEYLGNISYENHNLSCSFLSVENVSAYFKDFEGFMAEIDKEQEQEKTSE
;
A
#
# COMPACT_ATOMS: atom_id res chain seq x y z
N MET A 1 -7.71 0.09 33.87
CA MET A 1 -6.89 0.07 32.64
C MET A 1 -7.17 1.34 31.88
N GLU A 2 -6.15 2.02 31.37
CA GLU A 2 -6.29 3.25 30.58
C GLU A 2 -5.59 3.06 29.24
N ILE A 3 -6.31 3.21 28.12
CA ILE A 3 -5.75 3.11 26.77
C ILE A 3 -5.28 4.51 26.36
N LYS A 4 -4.01 4.64 25.97
CA LYS A 4 -3.41 5.92 25.54
C LYS A 4 -3.33 6.05 24.02
N ASN A 5 -3.20 4.94 23.30
CA ASN A 5 -3.04 4.93 21.84
C ASN A 5 -3.38 3.53 21.31
N ILE A 6 -4.00 3.47 20.13
CA ILE A 6 -4.23 2.24 19.37
C ILE A 6 -3.60 2.42 17.99
N VAL A 7 -2.77 1.45 17.58
CA VAL A 7 -2.20 1.36 16.24
C VAL A 7 -2.67 0.06 15.60
N VAL A 8 -3.24 0.17 14.41
CA VAL A 8 -3.65 -0.96 13.58
C VAL A 8 -2.75 -0.99 12.35
N THR A 9 -2.10 -2.12 12.13
CA THR A 9 -1.30 -2.37 10.92
C THR A 9 -1.99 -3.46 10.11
N LYS A 10 -2.27 -3.19 8.83
CA LYS A 10 -2.81 -4.20 7.91
C LYS A 10 -1.78 -4.48 6.81
N ASN A 11 -1.53 -5.76 6.55
CA ASN A 11 -0.71 -6.23 5.45
C ASN A 11 -1.61 -6.84 4.38
N MET A 12 -1.42 -6.46 3.13
CA MET A 12 -2.25 -6.87 2.00
C MET A 12 -1.36 -7.21 0.81
N THR A 13 -1.88 -8.00 -0.11
CA THR A 13 -1.21 -8.26 -1.38
C THR A 13 -2.19 -8.06 -2.52
N ALA A 14 -1.68 -7.62 -3.68
CA ALA A 14 -2.49 -7.38 -4.86
C ALA A 14 -1.71 -7.75 -6.12
N LEU A 15 -2.29 -8.59 -6.97
CA LEU A 15 -1.77 -8.85 -8.30
C LEU A 15 -2.55 -8.03 -9.32
N THR A 16 -1.84 -7.25 -10.12
CA THR A 16 -2.41 -6.43 -11.19
C THR A 16 -1.87 -6.87 -12.55
N ALA A 17 -2.31 -6.19 -13.61
CA ALA A 17 -1.70 -6.36 -14.93
C ALA A 17 -0.24 -5.86 -15.01
N ASN A 18 0.19 -4.99 -14.07
CA ASN A 18 1.49 -4.32 -14.16
C ASN A 18 2.54 -4.94 -13.21
N ALA A 19 2.12 -5.37 -12.02
CA ALA A 19 3.01 -5.86 -10.96
C ALA A 19 2.26 -6.63 -9.88
N TYR A 20 3.03 -7.33 -9.05
CA TYR A 20 2.58 -7.83 -7.76
C TYR A 20 2.96 -6.83 -6.68
N TYR A 21 2.03 -6.54 -5.78
CA TYR A 21 2.21 -5.55 -4.70
C TYR A 21 2.08 -6.22 -3.35
N GLN A 22 2.96 -5.82 -2.44
CA GLN A 22 2.84 -6.09 -1.01
C GLN A 22 2.63 -4.76 -0.30
N LEU A 23 1.44 -4.54 0.23
CA LEU A 23 1.03 -3.30 0.87
C LEU A 23 1.00 -3.42 2.39
N GLU A 24 1.39 -2.35 3.07
CA GLU A 24 1.23 -2.18 4.51
C GLU A 24 0.56 -0.82 4.78
N THR A 25 -0.44 -0.82 5.66
CA THR A 25 -1.05 0.42 6.17
C THR A 25 -0.81 0.55 7.66
N SER A 26 -0.71 1.78 8.14
CA SER A 26 -0.65 2.08 9.58
C SER A 26 -1.67 3.15 9.96
N VAL A 27 -2.61 2.76 10.80
CA VAL A 27 -3.70 3.61 11.29
C VAL A 27 -3.53 3.81 12.79
N SER A 28 -3.44 5.06 13.24
CA SER A 28 -3.31 5.41 14.66
C SER A 28 -4.55 6.17 15.10
N ASN A 29 -5.27 5.66 16.10
CA ASN A 29 -6.53 6.23 16.59
C ASN A 29 -7.53 6.55 15.45
N GLY A 30 -7.65 5.64 14.47
CA GLY A 30 -8.56 5.79 13.33
C GLY A 30 -8.10 6.79 12.24
N ILE A 31 -6.86 7.28 12.34
CA ILE A 31 -6.25 8.17 11.34
C ILE A 31 -5.18 7.39 10.57
N LEU A 32 -5.33 7.30 9.25
CA LEU A 32 -4.35 6.68 8.37
C LEU A 32 -3.09 7.55 8.29
N ASN A 33 -1.96 7.01 8.75
CA ASN A 33 -0.69 7.73 8.78
C ASN A 33 0.20 7.37 7.61
N ARG A 34 0.16 6.09 7.20
CA ARG A 34 1.02 5.54 6.17
C ARG A 34 0.32 4.48 5.34
N ILE A 35 0.60 4.51 4.04
CA ILE A 35 0.45 3.39 3.11
C ILE A 35 1.81 3.18 2.44
N SER A 36 2.39 1.99 2.54
CA SER A 36 3.59 1.62 1.78
C SER A 36 3.29 0.41 0.90
N ALA A 37 3.81 0.40 -0.32
CA ALA A 37 3.69 -0.70 -1.26
C ALA A 37 5.09 -1.06 -1.79
N ASN A 38 5.50 -2.31 -1.59
CA ASN A 38 6.58 -2.90 -2.37
C ASN A 38 6.00 -3.36 -3.70
N VAL A 39 6.71 -3.06 -4.78
CA VAL A 39 6.36 -3.43 -6.15
C VAL A 39 7.32 -4.53 -6.58
N LEU A 40 6.77 -5.65 -7.01
CA LEU A 40 7.51 -6.81 -7.46
C LEU A 40 7.06 -7.22 -8.87
N THR A 41 7.89 -8.00 -9.56
CA THR A 41 7.49 -8.59 -10.85
C THR A 41 6.21 -9.40 -10.68
N PRO A 42 5.27 -9.34 -11.65
CA PRO A 42 4.14 -10.26 -11.65
C PRO A 42 4.71 -11.67 -11.84
N GLU A 43 4.33 -12.61 -10.97
CA GLU A 43 4.85 -13.99 -10.90
C GLU A 43 5.23 -14.55 -12.29
N SER A 44 6.52 -14.49 -12.63
CA SER A 44 6.98 -14.90 -13.97
C SER A 44 7.60 -16.29 -13.88
N ILE A 45 6.79 -17.30 -14.20
CA ILE A 45 7.11 -18.67 -14.68
C ILE A 45 8.02 -19.57 -13.78
N GLU A 46 8.90 -19.02 -12.94
CA GLU A 46 9.81 -19.75 -12.04
C GLU A 46 9.51 -19.51 -10.55
N GLY A 47 8.42 -18.82 -10.21
CA GLY A 47 7.93 -18.67 -8.84
C GLY A 47 8.77 -17.76 -7.94
N GLN A 48 9.61 -16.88 -8.51
CA GLN A 48 10.33 -15.84 -7.77
C GLN A 48 9.89 -14.45 -8.21
N GLU A 49 9.26 -13.74 -7.28
CA GLU A 49 8.95 -12.32 -7.40
C GLU A 49 10.24 -11.51 -7.20
N GLU A 50 10.62 -10.68 -8.18
CA GLU A 50 11.77 -9.79 -8.06
C GLU A 50 11.32 -8.41 -7.61
N TYR A 51 12.05 -7.82 -6.66
CA TYR A 51 11.75 -6.47 -6.17
C TYR A 51 12.09 -5.41 -7.23
N LEU A 52 11.11 -4.60 -7.60
CA LEU A 52 11.24 -3.52 -8.59
C LEU A 52 11.40 -2.15 -7.94
N GLY A 53 10.83 -1.96 -6.75
CA GLY A 53 10.86 -0.69 -6.04
C GLY A 53 9.75 -0.58 -5.00
N ASN A 54 9.57 0.62 -4.45
CA ASN A 54 8.48 0.91 -3.52
C ASN A 54 7.84 2.27 -3.79
N ILE A 55 6.59 2.38 -3.35
CA ILE A 55 5.82 3.62 -3.26
C ILE A 55 5.38 3.79 -1.80
N SER A 56 5.45 5.00 -1.27
CA SER A 56 5.01 5.31 0.09
C SER A 56 4.26 6.63 0.13
N TYR A 57 3.09 6.61 0.77
CA TYR A 57 2.34 7.80 1.17
C TYR A 57 2.37 7.89 2.70
N GLU A 58 3.10 8.86 3.23
CA GLU A 58 3.25 9.05 4.68
C GLU A 58 3.21 10.54 5.00
N ASN A 59 2.39 10.95 5.97
CA ASN A 59 2.28 12.35 6.40
C ASN A 59 2.05 13.34 5.24
N HIS A 60 1.20 12.98 4.27
CA HIS A 60 0.92 13.76 3.04
C HIS A 60 2.11 13.90 2.08
N ASN A 61 3.18 13.13 2.28
CA ASN A 61 4.29 13.03 1.35
C ASN A 61 4.16 11.74 0.54
N LEU A 62 4.09 11.87 -0.78
CA LEU A 62 4.17 10.75 -1.71
C LEU A 62 5.62 10.63 -2.20
N SER A 63 6.22 9.47 -2.00
CA SER A 63 7.60 9.17 -2.40
C SER A 63 7.68 7.80 -3.06
N CYS A 64 8.69 7.62 -3.92
CA CYS A 64 9.00 6.32 -4.49
C CYS A 64 10.50 6.13 -4.69
N SER A 65 10.91 4.87 -4.74
CA SER A 65 12.27 4.48 -5.10
C SER A 65 12.21 3.22 -5.95
N PHE A 66 12.62 3.33 -7.21
CA PHE A 66 12.60 2.23 -8.17
C PHE A 66 14.00 1.97 -8.72
N LEU A 67 14.27 0.70 -9.04
CA LEU A 67 15.53 0.28 -9.67
C LEU A 67 15.61 0.70 -11.15
N SER A 68 14.46 0.93 -11.78
CA SER A 68 14.32 1.43 -13.15
C SER A 68 13.16 2.44 -13.23
N VAL A 69 13.24 3.37 -14.17
CA VAL A 69 12.17 4.35 -14.44
C VAL A 69 11.10 3.81 -15.39
N GLU A 70 11.31 2.61 -15.95
CA GLU A 70 10.35 1.97 -16.84
C GLU A 70 9.06 1.62 -16.09
N ASN A 71 7.91 1.91 -16.70
CA ASN A 71 6.56 1.60 -16.19
C ASN A 71 6.18 2.18 -14.83
N VAL A 72 7.00 3.06 -14.23
CA VAL A 72 6.72 3.69 -12.93
C VAL A 72 5.34 4.36 -12.89
N SER A 73 4.92 5.01 -13.98
CA SER A 73 3.59 5.63 -14.06
C SER A 73 2.45 4.62 -13.92
N ALA A 74 2.62 3.38 -14.39
CA ALA A 74 1.61 2.33 -14.24
C ALA A 74 1.51 1.88 -12.78
N TYR A 75 2.66 1.76 -12.09
CA TYR A 75 2.70 1.39 -10.68
C TYR A 75 2.05 2.44 -9.78
N PHE A 76 2.26 3.72 -10.08
CA PHE A 76 1.56 4.81 -9.40
C PHE A 76 0.04 4.76 -9.60
N LYS A 77 -0.41 4.46 -10.81
CA LYS A 77 -1.85 4.36 -11.10
C LYS A 77 -2.52 3.23 -10.32
N ASP A 78 -1.85 2.08 -10.19
CA ASP A 78 -2.35 0.99 -9.35
C ASP A 78 -2.37 1.42 -7.87
N PHE A 79 -1.31 2.09 -7.41
CA PHE A 79 -1.22 2.61 -6.04
C PHE A 79 -2.34 3.61 -5.70
N GLU A 80 -2.66 4.55 -6.58
CA GLU A 80 -3.81 5.45 -6.43
C GLU A 80 -5.13 4.67 -6.27
N GLY A 81 -5.28 3.57 -7.02
CA GLY A 81 -6.42 2.65 -6.88
C GLY A 81 -6.50 2.04 -5.49
N PHE A 82 -5.37 1.52 -4.98
CA PHE A 82 -5.31 0.93 -3.64
C PHE A 82 -5.61 1.96 -2.55
N MET A 83 -5.10 3.19 -2.68
CA MET A 83 -5.42 4.28 -1.74
C MET A 83 -6.93 4.51 -1.65
N ALA A 84 -7.61 4.58 -2.79
CA ALA A 84 -9.06 4.79 -2.84
C ALA A 84 -9.86 3.61 -2.26
N GLU A 85 -9.37 2.38 -2.37
CA GLU A 85 -9.97 1.20 -1.74
C GLU A 85 -9.77 1.22 -0.22
N ILE A 86 -8.55 1.49 0.25
CA ILE A 86 -8.22 1.60 1.67
C ILE A 86 -9.05 2.70 2.33
N ASP A 87 -9.19 3.86 1.71
CA ASP A 87 -10.00 4.96 2.24
C ASP A 87 -11.46 4.55 2.41
N LYS A 88 -12.05 3.84 1.43
CA LYS A 88 -13.42 3.32 1.53
C LYS A 88 -13.59 2.28 2.63
N GLU A 89 -12.60 1.40 2.83
CA GLU A 89 -12.63 0.43 3.93
C GLU A 89 -12.59 1.15 5.29
N GLN A 90 -11.74 2.18 5.44
CA GLN A 90 -11.65 2.97 6.65
C GLN A 90 -12.95 3.72 6.98
N GLU A 91 -13.67 4.23 5.97
CA GLU A 91 -14.99 4.85 6.15
C GLU A 91 -16.04 3.84 6.62
N GLN A 92 -16.04 2.63 6.07
CA GLN A 92 -16.98 1.57 6.48
C GLN A 92 -16.73 1.10 7.92
N GLU A 93 -15.46 0.97 8.32
CA GLU A 93 -15.09 0.61 9.69
C GLU A 93 -15.59 1.65 10.70
N LYS A 94 -15.47 2.95 10.40
CA LYS A 94 -15.98 4.05 11.25
C LYS A 94 -17.50 4.10 11.37
N THR A 95 -18.22 3.57 10.38
CA THR A 95 -19.70 3.60 10.36
C THR A 95 -20.31 2.37 11.05
N SER A 96 -19.48 1.36 11.34
CA SER A 96 -19.89 0.09 11.95
C SER A 96 -19.65 0.03 13.47
N GLU A 97 -18.97 1.04 14.03
CA GLU A 97 -18.80 1.29 15.48
C GLU A 97 -19.91 2.21 16.03
#